data_AF-A0A7S2RWM0-F1
#
_entry.id   AF-A0A7S2RWM0-F1
#
_cell.length_a   1.000
_cell.length_b   1.000
_cell.length_c   1.000
_cell.angle_alpha   90.00
_cell.angle_beta   90.00
_cell.angle_gamma   90.00
#
_symmetry.space_group_name_H-M   'P 1'
#
loop_
_entity.id
_entity.type
_entity.pdbx_description
1 polymer ?
#
loop_
_entity_poly.entity_id
_entity_poly.type
_entity_poly.pdbx_seq_one_letter_code
_entity_poly.pdbx_strand_id
1 'polypeptide(L)'
;PELLLGCTEYDPKIDMWSVGCIMAEMFRRGGFLKGSNEASQLDIIFRTCGHPTVEEWPNIHKTCPLWKNFEPPLGQALPSMLRQTLKQSVPHVSWMTDHAMDLMEKLLTHNPAKRWSARESLSAEY
;
A
#
# COMPACT_ATOMS: atom_id res chain seq x y z
N PRO A 1 5.36 -2.35 1.58
CA PRO A 1 6.55 -1.70 0.96
C PRO A 1 7.86 -1.84 1.76
N GLU A 2 7.79 -2.32 3.00
CA GLU A 2 8.90 -2.51 3.93
C GLU A 2 10.11 -3.26 3.36
N LEU A 3 9.93 -4.36 2.63
CA LEU A 3 11.05 -5.10 2.05
C LEU A 3 11.84 -4.26 1.04
N LEU A 4 11.14 -3.54 0.17
CA LEU A 4 11.76 -2.67 -0.83
C LEU A 4 12.50 -1.50 -0.19
N LEU A 5 12.10 -1.10 1.02
CA LEU A 5 12.78 -0.07 1.82
C LEU A 5 13.91 -0.65 2.71
N GLY A 6 14.17 -1.95 2.59
CA GLY A 6 15.25 -2.65 3.28
C GLY A 6 14.98 -2.92 4.76
N CYS A 7 13.72 -2.89 5.21
CA CYS A 7 13.45 -3.12 6.62
C CYS A 7 13.77 -4.58 7.01
N THR A 8 14.47 -4.77 8.12
CA THR A 8 14.93 -6.10 8.59
C THR A 8 13.95 -6.79 9.53
N GLU A 9 13.06 -6.02 10.15
CA GLU A 9 12.00 -6.53 11.02
C GLU A 9 10.71 -6.63 10.21
N TYR A 10 10.24 -7.86 10.00
CA TYR A 10 8.98 -8.13 9.32
C TYR A 10 8.13 -9.13 10.11
N ASP A 11 6.82 -8.96 9.97
CA ASP A 11 5.76 -9.75 10.58
C ASP A 11 4.98 -10.45 9.45
N PRO A 12 4.29 -11.59 9.69
CA PRO A 12 3.29 -12.15 8.79
C PRO A 12 2.35 -11.15 8.07
N LYS A 13 2.11 -9.96 8.63
CA LYS A 13 1.42 -8.84 7.96
C LYS A 13 2.04 -8.40 6.64
N ILE A 14 3.28 -8.79 6.35
CA ILE A 14 3.88 -8.62 5.03
C ILE A 14 3.06 -9.30 3.92
N ASP A 15 2.52 -10.49 4.18
CA ASP A 15 1.70 -11.23 3.22
C ASP A 15 0.38 -10.51 2.96
N MET A 16 -0.11 -9.76 3.94
CA MET A 16 -1.35 -8.99 3.81
C MET A 16 -1.23 -7.84 2.81
N TRP A 17 -0.03 -7.29 2.60
CA TRP A 17 0.21 -6.35 1.50
C TRP A 17 -0.03 -7.03 0.14
N SER A 18 0.51 -8.23 -0.03
CA SER A 18 0.31 -9.04 -1.25
C SER A 18 -1.16 -9.38 -1.46
N VAL A 19 -1.90 -9.70 -0.40
CA VAL A 19 -3.35 -9.91 -0.45
C VAL A 19 -4.08 -8.66 -0.95
N GLY A 20 -3.73 -7.47 -0.42
CA GLY A 20 -4.28 -6.19 -0.91
C GLY A 20 -4.02 -5.95 -2.40
N CYS A 21 -2.79 -6.25 -2.86
CA CYS A 21 -2.45 -6.16 -4.28
C CYS A 21 -3.27 -7.13 -5.14
N ILE A 22 -3.36 -8.41 -4.74
CA ILE A 22 -4.12 -9.44 -5.47
C ILE A 22 -5.60 -9.04 -5.54
N MET A 23 -6.17 -8.55 -4.45
CA MET A 23 -7.55 -8.10 -4.40
C MET A 23 -7.81 -6.95 -5.38
N ALA A 24 -6.93 -5.94 -5.40
CA ALA A 24 -7.00 -4.86 -6.37
C ALA A 24 -6.89 -5.35 -7.82
N GLU A 25 -6.03 -6.34 -8.09
CA GLU A 25 -5.88 -6.96 -9.42
C GLU A 25 -7.13 -7.74 -9.85
N MET A 26 -7.80 -8.44 -8.93
CA MET A 26 -9.04 -9.17 -9.22
C MET A 26 -10.15 -8.21 -9.65
N PHE A 27 -10.30 -7.09 -8.95
CA PHE A 27 -11.28 -6.06 -9.32
C PHE A 27 -10.98 -5.40 -10.66
N ARG A 28 -9.72 -5.06 -10.92
CA ARG A 28 -9.26 -4.39 -12.14
C ARG A 28 -9.14 -5.34 -13.35
N ARG A 29 -9.11 -6.66 -13.11
CA ARG A 29 -8.78 -7.69 -14.11
C ARG A 29 -7.43 -7.45 -14.80
N GLY A 30 -6.49 -6.85 -14.09
CA GLY A 30 -5.21 -6.42 -14.62
C GLY A 30 -4.28 -5.94 -13.51
N GLY A 31 -2.97 -6.00 -13.79
CA GLY A 31 -1.96 -5.76 -12.76
C GLY A 31 -2.05 -4.39 -12.09
N PHE A 32 -1.92 -4.35 -10.77
CA PHE A 32 -2.18 -3.15 -9.98
C PHE A 32 -0.91 -2.30 -9.79
N LEU A 33 0.14 -2.86 -9.20
CA LEU A 33 1.42 -2.18 -8.94
C LEU A 33 2.54 -2.90 -9.70
N LYS A 34 2.67 -2.64 -11.00
CA LYS A 34 3.61 -3.34 -11.89
C LYS A 34 4.90 -2.54 -12.12
N GLY A 35 5.85 -2.65 -11.20
CA GLY A 35 7.22 -2.18 -11.39
C GLY A 35 8.06 -3.12 -12.23
N SER A 36 9.00 -2.56 -12.99
CA SER A 36 9.98 -3.29 -13.79
C SER A 36 11.24 -3.66 -13.00
N ASN A 37 11.50 -2.99 -11.88
CA ASN A 37 12.57 -3.23 -10.92
C ASN A 37 12.18 -2.65 -9.56
N GLU A 38 13.02 -2.80 -8.53
CA GLU A 38 12.71 -2.37 -7.16
C GLU A 38 12.44 -0.86 -7.05
N ALA A 39 13.24 -0.04 -7.73
CA ALA A 39 13.08 1.42 -7.69
C ALA A 39 11.79 1.86 -8.39
N SER A 40 11.48 1.28 -9.56
CA SER A 40 10.22 1.59 -10.25
C SER A 40 9.00 1.02 -9.52
N GLN A 41 9.14 -0.11 -8.81
CA GLN A 41 8.10 -0.63 -7.94
C GLN A 41 7.77 0.34 -6.79
N LEU A 42 8.79 0.92 -6.15
CA LEU A 42 8.61 1.94 -5.11
C LEU A 42 7.98 3.23 -5.67
N ASP A 43 8.44 3.73 -6.81
CA ASP A 43 7.84 4.91 -7.45
C ASP A 43 6.35 4.70 -7.74
N ILE A 44 5.96 3.53 -8.28
CA ILE A 44 4.55 3.18 -8.53
C ILE A 44 3.78 3.10 -7.20
N ILE A 45 4.33 2.47 -6.17
CA ILE A 45 3.71 2.42 -4.85
C ILE A 45 3.45 3.84 -4.33
N PHE A 46 4.41 4.75 -4.39
CA PHE A 46 4.25 6.10 -3.86
C PHE A 46 3.33 6.98 -4.70
N ARG A 47 3.27 6.77 -6.02
CA ARG A 47 2.28 7.45 -6.88
C ARG A 47 0.85 6.99 -6.62
N THR A 48 0.66 5.73 -6.25
CA THR A 48 -0.67 5.16 -5.99
C THR A 48 -1.08 5.34 -4.54
N CYS A 49 -0.27 4.89 -3.59
CA CYS A 49 -0.59 4.90 -2.16
C CYS A 49 -0.18 6.19 -1.43
N GLY A 50 0.62 7.07 -2.08
CA GLY A 50 1.22 8.23 -1.43
C GLY A 50 2.56 7.89 -0.77
N HIS A 51 3.27 8.91 -0.29
CA HIS A 51 4.46 8.69 0.54
C HIS A 51 4.04 8.44 2.00
N PRO A 52 4.69 7.50 2.72
CA PRO A 52 4.46 7.36 4.14
C PRO A 52 4.91 8.63 4.87
N THR A 53 4.10 9.07 5.84
CA THR A 53 4.47 10.21 6.68
C THR A 53 5.10 9.74 7.99
N VAL A 54 5.82 10.63 8.68
CA VAL A 54 6.41 10.33 9.99
C VAL A 54 5.32 10.05 11.03
N GLU A 55 4.13 10.63 10.89
CA GLU A 55 2.98 10.35 11.75
C GLU A 55 2.41 8.94 11.49
N GLU A 56 2.39 8.50 10.23
CA GLU A 56 1.96 7.15 9.87
C GLU A 56 2.98 6.10 10.32
N TRP A 57 4.27 6.35 10.06
CA TRP A 57 5.38 5.43 10.29
C TRP A 57 6.56 6.11 11.01
N PRO A 58 6.45 6.38 12.33
CA PRO A 58 7.44 7.17 13.08
C PRO A 58 8.87 6.62 13.06
N ASN A 59 9.00 5.30 12.99
CA ASN A 59 10.29 4.63 13.05
C ASN A 59 10.89 4.30 11.67
N ILE A 60 10.31 4.79 10.56
CA ILE A 60 10.73 4.42 9.20
C ILE A 60 12.22 4.64 8.95
N HIS A 61 12.80 5.75 9.42
CA HIS A 61 14.24 6.03 9.28
C HIS A 61 15.14 5.05 10.06
N LYS A 62 14.62 4.48 11.15
CA LYS A 62 15.35 3.52 11.99
C LYS A 62 15.23 2.11 11.44
N THR A 63 14.02 1.73 11.04
CA THR A 63 13.72 0.36 10.62
C THR A 63 14.05 0.10 9.17
N CYS A 64 14.07 1.12 8.30
CA CYS A 64 14.12 0.97 6.85
C CYS A 64 15.28 1.82 6.26
N PRO A 65 16.49 1.25 6.13
CA PRO A 65 17.71 1.98 5.79
C PRO A 65 17.71 2.60 4.38
N LEU A 66 16.89 2.08 3.46
CA LEU A 66 16.79 2.61 2.10
C LEU A 66 15.80 3.78 2.00
N TRP A 67 14.99 4.06 3.03
CA TRP A 67 14.01 5.16 3.01
C TRP A 67 14.63 6.50 2.65
N LYS A 68 15.83 6.81 3.17
CA LYS A 68 16.57 8.05 2.86
C LYS A 68 16.81 8.32 1.37
N ASN A 69 16.77 7.28 0.52
CA ASN A 69 16.96 7.41 -0.92
C ASN A 69 15.65 7.74 -1.66
N PHE A 70 14.50 7.52 -1.02
CA PHE A 70 13.16 7.67 -1.59
C PHE A 70 12.30 8.68 -0.83
N GLU A 71 12.81 9.21 0.27
CA GLU A 71 12.14 10.24 1.05
C GLU A 71 11.95 11.51 0.19
N PRO A 72 10.73 12.03 0.08
CA PRO A 72 10.47 13.20 -0.72
C PRO A 72 11.03 14.46 -0.02
N PRO A 73 11.51 15.47 -0.78
CA PRO A 73 11.83 16.76 -0.21
C PRO A 73 10.64 17.37 0.54
N LEU A 74 10.93 18.27 1.48
CA LEU A 74 9.90 18.94 2.28
C LEU A 74 8.83 19.58 1.37
N GLY A 75 7.56 19.21 1.59
CA GLY A 75 6.42 19.71 0.82
C GLY A 75 6.17 19.01 -0.53
N GLN A 76 6.96 18.00 -0.90
CA GLN A 76 6.80 17.24 -2.14
C GLN A 76 6.27 15.81 -1.95
N ALA A 77 5.81 15.49 -0.73
CA ALA A 77 5.18 14.20 -0.46
C ALA A 77 3.91 14.04 -1.31
N LEU A 78 3.85 12.96 -2.09
CA LEU A 78 2.66 12.62 -2.87
C LEU A 78 1.51 12.20 -1.93
N PRO A 79 0.29 12.71 -2.14
CA PRO A 79 -0.89 12.24 -1.41
C PRO A 79 -1.29 10.84 -1.88
N SER A 80 -2.06 10.14 -1.05
CA SER A 80 -2.64 8.86 -1.46
C SER A 80 -3.69 9.05 -2.56
N MET A 81 -3.49 8.35 -3.67
CA MET A 81 -4.43 8.29 -4.80
C MET A 81 -5.17 6.95 -4.82
N LEU A 82 -5.01 6.12 -3.79
CA LEU A 82 -5.39 4.71 -3.79
C LEU A 82 -6.88 4.52 -4.13
N ARG A 83 -7.78 5.20 -3.42
CA ARG A 83 -9.23 5.13 -3.71
C ARG A 83 -9.56 5.55 -5.14
N GLN A 84 -8.94 6.62 -5.61
CA GLN A 84 -9.18 7.11 -6.96
C GLN A 84 -8.70 6.09 -8.01
N THR A 85 -7.50 5.54 -7.84
CA THR A 85 -6.94 4.52 -8.73
C THR A 85 -7.81 3.27 -8.75
N LEU A 86 -8.29 2.80 -7.59
CA LEU A 86 -9.17 1.64 -7.49
C LEU A 86 -10.51 1.88 -8.19
N LYS A 87 -11.16 3.04 -7.99
CA LYS A 87 -12.44 3.38 -8.64
C LYS A 87 -12.32 3.52 -10.15
N GLN A 88 -11.25 4.13 -10.65
CA GLN A 88 -11.07 4.38 -12.08
C GLN A 88 -10.69 3.13 -12.88
N SER A 89 -10.15 2.11 -12.21
CA SER A 89 -9.58 0.95 -12.89
C SER A 89 -10.49 -0.28 -12.91
N VAL A 90 -11.70 -0.20 -12.33
CA VAL A 90 -12.65 -1.32 -12.35
C VAL A 90 -13.53 -1.29 -13.60
N PRO A 91 -13.85 -2.45 -14.22
CA PRO A 91 -14.76 -2.50 -15.37
C PRO A 91 -16.16 -1.97 -15.07
N HIS A 92 -16.60 -2.07 -13.81
CA HIS A 92 -17.88 -1.55 -13.35
C HIS A 92 -17.72 -0.95 -11.95
N VAL A 93 -18.00 0.35 -11.81
CA VAL A 93 -17.78 1.10 -10.55
C VAL A 93 -18.55 0.50 -9.39
N SER A 94 -19.75 -0.05 -9.63
CA SER A 94 -20.56 -0.67 -8.58
C SER A 94 -19.98 -1.96 -7.98
N TRP A 95 -18.96 -2.56 -8.58
CA TRP A 95 -18.28 -3.71 -7.99
C TRP A 95 -17.38 -3.29 -6.82
N MET A 96 -17.00 -2.02 -6.78
CA MET A 96 -16.15 -1.47 -5.74
C MET A 96 -16.98 -0.72 -4.71
N THR A 97 -17.44 -1.43 -3.67
CA THR A 97 -18.17 -0.83 -2.55
C THR A 97 -17.22 -0.02 -1.65
N ASP A 98 -17.77 0.88 -0.83
CA ASP A 98 -16.97 1.61 0.16
C ASP A 98 -16.31 0.67 1.17
N HIS A 99 -17.02 -0.38 1.59
CA HIS A 99 -16.52 -1.46 2.43
C HIS A 99 -15.30 -2.19 1.82
N ALA A 100 -15.37 -2.53 0.53
CA ALA A 100 -14.25 -3.15 -0.19
C ALA A 100 -13.04 -2.21 -0.27
N MET A 101 -13.27 -0.90 -0.47
CA MET A 101 -12.19 0.10 -0.47
C MET A 101 -11.55 0.26 0.90
N ASP A 102 -12.35 0.32 1.95
CA ASP A 102 -11.87 0.44 3.32
C ASP A 102 -10.96 -0.74 3.66
N LEU A 103 -11.38 -1.97 3.35
CA LEU A 103 -10.55 -3.16 3.53
C LEU A 103 -9.22 -3.06 2.77
N MET A 104 -9.24 -2.65 1.49
CA MET A 104 -8.01 -2.50 0.72
C MET A 104 -7.06 -1.43 1.26
N GLU A 105 -7.57 -0.30 1.76
CA GLU A 105 -6.72 0.71 2.42
C GLU A 105 -6.03 0.16 3.67
N LYS A 106 -6.74 -0.66 4.45
CA LYS A 106 -6.16 -1.31 5.64
C LYS A 106 -5.10 -2.36 5.29
N LEU A 107 -5.27 -3.06 4.17
CA LEU A 107 -4.30 -4.03 3.66
C LEU A 107 -3.07 -3.35 3.02
N LEU A 108 -3.27 -2.22 2.33
CA LEU A 108 -2.24 -1.45 1.63
C LEU A 108 -1.67 -0.31 2.48
N THR A 109 -1.76 -0.40 3.81
CA THR A 109 -1.12 0.52 4.74
C THR A 109 0.41 0.34 4.71
N HIS A 110 1.17 1.43 4.68
CA HIS A 110 2.62 1.39 4.54
C HIS A 110 3.27 0.75 5.78
N ASN A 111 2.91 1.24 6.96
CA ASN A 111 3.43 0.78 8.23
C ASN A 111 2.86 -0.62 8.58
N PRO A 112 3.69 -1.68 8.64
CA PRO A 112 3.22 -3.03 8.94
C PRO A 112 2.54 -3.14 10.30
N ALA A 113 2.92 -2.32 11.29
CA ALA A 113 2.30 -2.33 12.62
C ALA A 113 0.83 -1.88 12.58
N LYS A 114 0.49 -0.95 11.67
CA LYS A 114 -0.87 -0.43 11.48
C LYS A 114 -1.68 -1.21 10.43
N ARG A 115 -1.01 -2.01 9.60
CA ARG A 115 -1.66 -2.88 8.61
C ARG A 115 -2.50 -3.95 9.30
N TRP A 116 -3.66 -4.24 8.72
CA TRP A 116 -4.53 -5.31 9.22
C TRP A 116 -3.92 -6.69 8.99
N SER A 117 -4.07 -7.54 10.01
CA SER A 117 -3.82 -8.97 9.96
C SER A 117 -4.95 -9.71 9.24
N ALA A 118 -4.70 -10.96 8.85
CA ALA A 118 -5.71 -11.83 8.26
C ALA A 118 -6.98 -11.94 9.13
N ARG A 119 -6.83 -12.02 10.46
CA ARG A 119 -7.97 -12.11 11.38
C ARG A 119 -8.82 -10.83 11.36
N GLU A 120 -8.19 -9.67 11.37
CA GLU A 120 -8.89 -8.38 11.30
C GLU A 120 -9.62 -8.24 9.94
N SER A 121 -8.95 -8.61 8.85
CA SER A 121 -9.53 -8.59 7.50
C SER A 121 -10.76 -9.49 7.35
N LEU A 122 -10.78 -10.65 8.00
CA LEU A 122 -11.94 -11.56 7.99
C LEU A 122 -13.15 -11.02 8.77
N SER A 123 -12.93 -10.04 9.65
CA SER A 123 -14.00 -9.36 10.40
C SER A 123 -14.50 -8.08 9.72
N ALA A 124 -13.96 -7.73 8.55
CA ALA A 124 -14.42 -6.58 7.79
C ALA A 124 -15.87 -6.77 7.34
N GLU A 125 -16.67 -5.70 7.44
CA GLU A 125 -17.88 -5.60 6.63
C GLU A 125 -17.42 -5.48 5.17
N TYR A 126 -17.88 -6.38 4.30
CA TYR A 126 -17.47 -6.47 2.89
C TYR A 126 -18.68 -6.60 1.96
#